data_AF-A0A951ZZT8-F1
#
_entry.id   AF-A0A951ZZT8-F1
#
_cell.length_a   1.000
_cell.length_b   1.000
_cell.length_c   1.000
_cell.angle_alpha   90.00
_cell.angle_beta   90.00
_cell.angle_gamma   90.00
#
_symmetry.space_group_name_H-M   'P 1'
#
loop_
_entity.id
_entity.type
_entity.pdbx_description
1 polymer ?
#
loop_
_entity_poly.entity_id
_entity_poly.type
_entity_poly.pdbx_seq_one_letter_code
_entity_poly.pdbx_strand_id
1 'polypeptide(L)'
;MSEHGEHEYSPKDYMMDGKPNLHEGEEMHQDHEHEHGEPQERIILTREMIEEHIGNPENVQWVPAASLLEEVAESCVDGREGKGVISTPGGNAGEFVLMIQAAENVSGNALSEVEIADFFKQYVEKFGKFYMHSDDHAVHHIQHALEHDERFHGIDLAEAIQKGLPENPEMQAALLEQLSTPDNMGCGHLKLMIKAAENYGVRDGVVQAMVRAYFVELWSGNQNLELQMLPGDHLEGAVVNVTFGNPEEELTDESLVPTIAPLANGTSFFVNHPQATDYLRRNISAQITGEGLLGLTAENQEAYLAEIRRLGNNGLGETVKRLAKDELGNALPMFNVTFPSQETYTVN
;
A
#
# COMPACT_ATOMS: atom_id res chain seq x y z
N MET A 1 -60.16 -22.08 -45.40
CA MET A 1 -61.09 -21.16 -44.71
C MET A 1 -60.23 -20.47 -43.66
N SER A 2 -59.56 -19.35 -43.99
CA SER A 2 -60.05 -17.95 -43.92
C SER A 2 -60.33 -17.57 -42.46
N GLU A 3 -59.78 -16.53 -41.82
CA GLU A 3 -59.35 -15.15 -42.17
C GLU A 3 -58.40 -14.66 -41.04
N HIS A 4 -57.27 -13.99 -41.32
CA HIS A 4 -57.03 -12.54 -41.50
C HIS A 4 -57.15 -11.64 -40.26
N GLY A 5 -56.13 -10.79 -40.05
CA GLY A 5 -56.14 -9.66 -39.12
C GLY A 5 -54.75 -9.05 -38.88
N GLU A 6 -54.09 -8.55 -39.92
CA GLU A 6 -52.91 -7.67 -39.83
C GLU A 6 -53.34 -6.24 -39.44
N HIS A 7 -52.53 -5.54 -38.66
CA HIS A 7 -52.65 -4.08 -38.49
C HIS A 7 -51.32 -3.40 -38.83
N GLU A 8 -51.31 -2.75 -40.00
CA GLU A 8 -50.37 -1.70 -40.39
C GLU A 8 -50.59 -0.44 -39.55
N TYR A 9 -49.51 0.30 -39.28
CA TYR A 9 -49.58 1.72 -38.97
C TYR A 9 -48.59 2.50 -39.85
N SER A 10 -49.15 3.41 -40.64
CA SER A 10 -48.47 4.33 -41.56
C SER A 10 -48.03 5.61 -40.84
N PRO A 11 -46.91 6.23 -41.24
CA PRO A 11 -46.41 7.47 -40.66
C PRO A 11 -47.01 8.70 -41.36
N LYS A 12 -47.27 9.78 -40.61
CA LYS A 12 -47.15 11.18 -41.06
C LYS A 12 -47.36 12.20 -39.94
N ASP A 13 -46.44 13.17 -39.96
CA ASP A 13 -46.55 14.57 -39.54
C ASP A 13 -46.75 14.89 -38.05
N TYR A 14 -45.66 15.33 -37.40
CA TYR A 14 -45.60 16.66 -36.79
C TYR A 14 -44.14 17.13 -36.75
N MET A 15 -43.80 18.06 -37.66
CA MET A 15 -42.71 19.00 -37.46
C MET A 15 -43.13 19.99 -36.38
N MET A 16 -42.31 20.17 -35.35
CA MET A 16 -42.20 21.42 -34.61
C MET A 16 -40.76 21.58 -34.15
N ASP A 17 -40.21 22.74 -34.51
CA ASP A 17 -38.91 23.27 -34.13
C ASP A 17 -38.70 23.27 -32.61
N GLY A 18 -37.49 22.90 -32.19
CA GLY A 18 -37.06 22.99 -30.81
C GLY A 18 -35.63 22.52 -30.65
N LYS A 19 -34.67 23.38 -31.04
CA LYS A 19 -33.25 23.18 -30.74
C LYS A 19 -33.07 23.04 -29.21
N PRO A 20 -32.47 21.97 -28.69
CA PRO A 20 -31.90 22.01 -27.35
C PRO A 20 -30.52 22.68 -27.40
N ASN A 21 -30.33 23.66 -26.53
CA ASN A 21 -29.06 24.32 -26.26
C ASN A 21 -27.96 23.28 -26.01
N LEU A 22 -26.92 23.30 -26.84
CA LEU A 22 -25.60 22.80 -26.49
C LEU A 22 -25.05 23.78 -25.44
N HIS A 23 -25.12 23.41 -24.17
CA HIS A 23 -24.19 23.97 -23.20
C HIS A 23 -22.85 23.29 -23.43
N GLU A 24 -21.95 24.05 -24.05
CA GLU A 24 -20.51 23.83 -23.99
C GLU A 24 -20.13 23.75 -22.51
N GLY A 25 -19.90 22.54 -22.02
CA GLY A 25 -19.15 22.32 -20.80
C GLY A 25 -17.69 22.53 -21.14
N GLU A 26 -17.16 23.68 -20.75
CA GLU A 26 -15.72 23.92 -20.68
C GLU A 26 -15.13 22.85 -19.75
N GLU A 27 -14.50 21.83 -20.33
CA GLU A 27 -13.59 20.95 -19.59
C GLU A 27 -12.40 21.82 -19.15
N MET A 28 -12.45 22.29 -17.90
CA MET A 28 -11.29 22.78 -17.17
C MET A 28 -10.32 21.62 -17.01
N HIS A 29 -9.44 21.44 -17.99
CA HIS A 29 -8.14 20.87 -17.75
C HIS A 29 -7.41 21.80 -16.77
N GLN A 30 -7.47 21.47 -15.49
CA GLN A 30 -6.51 21.99 -14.52
C GLN A 30 -5.19 21.30 -14.84
N ASP A 31 -4.35 21.99 -15.62
CA ASP A 31 -2.92 21.74 -15.63
C ASP A 31 -2.44 21.92 -14.19
N HIS A 32 -2.27 20.81 -13.47
CA HIS A 32 -1.48 20.80 -12.24
C HIS A 32 -0.02 20.96 -12.67
N GLU A 33 0.37 22.21 -12.95
CA GLU A 33 1.77 22.60 -12.85
C GLU A 33 2.19 22.25 -11.43
N HIS A 34 2.97 21.17 -11.29
CA HIS A 34 3.68 20.86 -10.06
C HIS A 34 4.64 22.02 -9.82
N GLU A 35 4.21 23.01 -9.03
CA GLU A 35 5.10 23.97 -8.41
C GLU A 35 6.12 23.14 -7.61
N HIS A 36 7.31 22.95 -8.20
CA HIS A 36 8.46 22.47 -7.47
C HIS A 36 8.79 23.55 -6.42
N GLY A 37 8.21 23.39 -5.23
CA GLY A 37 8.54 24.20 -4.08
C GLY A 37 10.05 24.21 -3.85
N GLU A 38 10.56 25.25 -3.18
CA GLU A 38 11.99 25.32 -2.84
C GLU A 38 12.46 24.02 -2.17
N PRO A 39 13.70 23.55 -2.43
CA PRO A 39 14.20 22.31 -1.85
C PRO A 39 14.02 22.33 -0.34
N GLN A 40 13.18 21.45 0.20
CA GLN A 40 13.02 21.33 1.64
C GLN A 40 14.28 20.70 2.22
N GLU A 41 14.95 21.44 3.12
CA GLU A 41 16.11 20.92 3.83
C GLU A 41 15.65 19.90 4.88
N ARG A 42 16.22 18.70 4.83
CA ARG A 42 15.95 17.65 5.82
C ARG A 42 16.49 18.10 7.19
N ILE A 43 15.62 18.12 8.20
CA ILE A 43 16.05 18.35 9.59
C ILE A 43 15.97 17.05 10.41
N ILE A 44 16.83 16.93 11.42
CA ILE A 44 16.69 15.86 12.42
C ILE A 44 15.66 16.31 13.46
N LEU A 45 14.56 15.56 13.57
CA LEU A 45 13.46 15.93 14.45
C LEU A 45 13.85 15.70 15.91
N THR A 46 13.52 16.67 16.77
CA THR A 46 13.72 16.56 18.22
C THR A 46 12.47 16.02 18.90
N ARG A 47 12.58 15.63 20.18
CA ARG A 47 11.44 15.21 20.98
C ARG A 47 10.36 16.29 21.03
N GLU A 48 10.75 17.54 21.26
CA GLU A 48 9.84 18.68 21.39
C GLU A 48 9.05 18.92 20.10
N MET A 49 9.69 18.73 18.94
CA MET A 49 9.02 18.83 17.64
C MET A 49 7.96 17.73 17.46
N ILE A 50 8.26 16.50 17.88
CA ILE A 50 7.30 15.39 17.86
C ILE A 50 6.17 15.65 18.88
N GLU A 51 6.49 16.12 20.09
CA GLU A 51 5.49 16.46 21.11
C GLU A 51 4.52 17.55 20.65
N GLU A 52 5.02 18.60 20.00
CA GLU A 52 4.20 19.67 19.41
C GLU A 52 3.32 19.14 18.27
N HIS A 53 3.89 18.32 17.38
CA HIS A 53 3.17 17.73 16.26
C HIS A 53 2.02 16.81 16.70
N ILE A 54 2.30 15.90 17.63
CA ILE A 54 1.32 14.96 18.20
C ILE A 54 0.28 15.69 19.07
N GLY A 55 0.65 16.80 19.70
CA GLY A 55 -0.26 17.62 20.48
C GLY A 55 -1.32 18.36 19.66
N ASN A 56 -1.13 18.46 18.34
CA ASN A 56 -2.12 19.06 17.45
C ASN A 56 -3.20 18.01 17.06
N PRO A 57 -4.47 18.20 17.44
CA PRO A 57 -5.54 17.25 17.11
C PRO A 57 -5.83 17.13 15.61
N GLU A 58 -5.37 18.06 14.76
CA GLU A 58 -5.50 17.92 13.31
C GLU A 58 -4.54 16.85 12.73
N ASN A 59 -3.46 16.55 13.45
CA ASN A 59 -2.43 15.59 13.04
C ASN A 59 -2.68 14.17 13.55
N VAL A 60 -3.64 14.00 14.47
CA VAL A 60 -3.99 12.71 15.09
C VAL A 60 -5.49 12.49 14.99
N GLN A 61 -5.89 11.48 14.22
CA GLN A 61 -7.30 11.10 14.08
C GLN A 61 -7.51 9.69 14.61
N TRP A 62 -8.61 9.47 15.32
CA TRP A 62 -8.93 8.18 15.93
C TRP A 62 -9.92 7.40 15.09
N VAL A 63 -9.60 6.15 14.77
CA VAL A 63 -10.46 5.24 14.01
C VAL A 63 -10.72 3.94 14.78
N PRO A 64 -11.88 3.30 14.64
CA PRO A 64 -12.11 1.96 15.18
C PRO A 64 -11.14 0.94 14.56
N ALA A 65 -10.67 -0.03 15.37
CA ALA A 65 -9.78 -1.08 14.89
C ALA A 65 -10.45 -1.95 13.81
N ALA A 66 -11.76 -2.17 13.89
CA ALA A 66 -12.52 -2.89 12.86
C ALA A 66 -12.41 -2.22 11.48
N SER A 67 -12.35 -0.89 11.42
CA SER A 67 -12.20 -0.16 10.15
C SER A 67 -10.89 -0.49 9.42
N LEU A 68 -9.88 -1.00 10.15
CA LEU A 68 -8.61 -1.44 9.56
C LEU A 68 -8.74 -2.72 8.72
N LEU A 69 -9.78 -3.53 8.94
CA LEU A 69 -10.03 -4.76 8.18
C LEU A 69 -10.85 -4.51 6.92
N GLU A 70 -11.63 -3.42 6.86
CA GLU A 70 -12.66 -3.22 5.84
C GLU A 70 -12.41 -2.00 4.94
N GLU A 71 -11.93 -0.90 5.52
CA GLU A 71 -11.95 0.42 4.86
C GLU A 71 -10.55 1.06 4.76
N VAL A 72 -9.68 0.80 5.74
CA VAL A 72 -8.35 1.41 5.82
C VAL A 72 -7.30 0.40 5.41
N ALA A 73 -6.70 0.60 4.24
CA ALA A 73 -5.50 -0.12 3.85
C ALA A 73 -4.32 0.31 4.73
N GLU A 74 -3.48 -0.64 5.18
CA GLU A 74 -2.26 -0.29 5.90
C GLU A 74 -1.26 0.31 4.90
N SER A 75 -0.89 1.56 5.15
CA SER A 75 0.12 2.26 4.35
C SER A 75 1.53 1.79 4.72
N CYS A 76 2.48 2.08 3.86
CA CYS A 76 3.89 1.91 4.20
C CYS A 76 4.29 2.91 5.31
N VAL A 77 5.40 2.65 6.00
CA VAL A 77 5.99 3.62 6.94
C VAL A 77 6.56 4.87 6.28
N ASP A 78 6.60 4.92 4.94
CA ASP A 78 7.11 6.03 4.13
C ASP A 78 6.53 7.38 4.57
N GLY A 79 7.41 8.34 4.85
CA GLY A 79 7.01 9.61 5.43
C GLY A 79 6.38 10.61 4.44
N ARG A 80 6.32 10.27 3.15
CA ARG A 80 5.80 11.17 2.09
C ARG A 80 4.26 11.26 2.06
N GLU A 81 3.56 10.53 2.92
CA GLU A 81 2.11 10.63 3.05
C GLU A 81 1.69 11.93 3.77
N GLY A 82 0.65 12.60 3.26
CA GLY A 82 0.19 13.89 3.78
C GLY A 82 -0.95 13.78 4.81
N LYS A 83 -1.53 12.60 4.99
CA LYS A 83 -2.69 12.36 5.87
C LYS A 83 -2.33 11.43 7.03
N GLY A 84 -3.23 11.34 8.01
CA GLY A 84 -3.11 10.39 9.11
C GLY A 84 -3.08 8.95 8.58
N VAL A 85 -2.03 8.19 8.94
CA VAL A 85 -1.86 6.79 8.51
C VAL A 85 -1.86 5.81 9.68
N ILE A 86 -2.25 4.58 9.36
CA ILE A 86 -1.81 3.37 10.08
C ILE A 86 -0.79 2.67 9.20
N SER A 87 0.37 2.38 9.77
CA SER A 87 1.55 2.04 8.99
C SER A 87 2.37 0.92 9.59
N THR A 88 2.85 0.07 8.69
CA THR A 88 3.81 -1.02 8.91
C THR A 88 4.79 -1.06 7.73
N PRO A 89 6.02 -1.57 7.88
CA PRO A 89 6.97 -1.61 6.76
C PRO A 89 6.38 -2.32 5.54
N GLY A 90 6.29 -1.60 4.41
CA GLY A 90 5.71 -2.10 3.17
C GLY A 90 4.18 -2.14 3.10
N GLY A 91 3.46 -1.70 4.15
CA GLY A 91 2.00 -1.71 4.20
C GLY A 91 1.40 -3.10 3.99
N ASN A 92 0.21 -3.18 3.40
CA ASN A 92 -0.43 -4.46 3.08
C ASN A 92 0.46 -5.37 2.20
N ALA A 93 1.18 -4.79 1.23
CA ALA A 93 2.09 -5.54 0.38
C ALA A 93 3.20 -6.24 1.18
N GLY A 94 3.78 -5.54 2.16
CA GLY A 94 4.75 -6.10 3.10
C GLY A 94 4.13 -7.24 3.91
N GLU A 95 3.02 -6.99 4.59
CA GLU A 95 2.33 -8.00 5.42
C GLU A 95 1.90 -9.24 4.61
N PHE A 96 1.45 -9.06 3.37
CA PHE A 96 1.10 -10.17 2.48
C PHE A 96 2.28 -11.08 2.19
N VAL A 97 3.46 -10.50 1.93
CA VAL A 97 4.69 -11.29 1.77
C VAL A 97 5.03 -12.06 3.05
N LEU A 98 4.85 -11.45 4.23
CA LEU A 98 5.07 -12.15 5.51
C LEU A 98 4.09 -13.31 5.70
N MET A 99 2.82 -13.12 5.32
CA MET A 99 1.79 -14.16 5.36
C MET A 99 2.13 -15.36 4.48
N ILE A 100 2.61 -15.12 3.25
CA ILE A 100 3.08 -16.18 2.36
C ILE A 100 4.28 -16.89 2.98
N GLN A 101 5.30 -16.15 3.40
CA GLN A 101 6.52 -16.75 3.92
C GLN A 101 6.28 -17.56 5.20
N ALA A 102 5.45 -17.05 6.10
CA ALA A 102 5.09 -17.78 7.32
C ALA A 102 4.35 -19.08 7.00
N ALA A 103 3.50 -19.10 5.96
CA ALA A 103 2.79 -20.30 5.56
C ALA A 103 3.77 -21.35 5.00
N GLU A 104 4.76 -20.93 4.20
CA GLU A 104 5.82 -21.83 3.73
C GLU A 104 6.62 -22.42 4.90
N ASN A 105 6.98 -21.59 5.88
CA ASN A 105 7.78 -22.01 7.03
C ASN A 105 7.02 -22.99 7.95
N VAL A 106 5.72 -22.76 8.16
CA VAL A 106 4.89 -23.60 9.03
C VAL A 106 4.46 -24.90 8.33
N SER A 107 4.09 -24.84 7.06
CA SER A 107 3.67 -26.02 6.30
C SER A 107 4.84 -26.85 5.79
N GLY A 108 6.03 -26.25 5.67
CA GLY A 108 7.21 -26.85 5.03
C GLY A 108 7.13 -26.90 3.51
N ASN A 109 6.10 -26.31 2.90
CA ASN A 109 5.87 -26.34 1.45
C ASN A 109 6.09 -24.95 0.86
N ALA A 110 6.99 -24.85 -0.12
CA ALA A 110 7.13 -23.62 -0.89
C ALA A 110 5.95 -23.48 -1.85
N LEU A 111 5.34 -22.29 -1.88
CA LEU A 111 4.26 -21.93 -2.78
C LEU A 111 4.82 -21.51 -4.13
N SER A 112 4.21 -22.00 -5.20
CA SER A 112 4.47 -21.54 -6.55
C SER A 112 3.93 -20.14 -6.78
N GLU A 113 4.41 -19.47 -7.82
CA GLU A 113 3.92 -18.15 -8.22
C GLU A 113 2.42 -18.16 -8.55
N VAL A 114 1.90 -19.25 -9.11
CA VAL A 114 0.46 -19.41 -9.40
C VAL A 114 -0.33 -19.50 -8.10
N GLU A 115 0.14 -20.26 -7.12
CA GLU A 115 -0.52 -20.35 -5.81
C GLU A 115 -0.50 -19.01 -5.07
N ILE A 116 0.59 -18.24 -5.17
CA ILE A 116 0.68 -16.89 -4.60
C ILE A 116 -0.32 -15.96 -5.29
N ALA A 117 -0.42 -16.00 -6.62
CA ALA A 117 -1.37 -15.18 -7.37
C ALA A 117 -2.82 -15.54 -7.08
N ASP A 118 -3.15 -16.83 -7.00
CA ASP A 118 -4.48 -17.31 -6.65
C ASP A 118 -4.86 -16.94 -5.22
N PHE A 119 -3.91 -17.00 -4.28
CA PHE A 119 -4.14 -16.53 -2.92
C PHE A 119 -4.28 -15.01 -2.85
N PHE A 120 -3.53 -14.25 -3.65
CA PHE A 120 -3.67 -12.80 -3.70
C PHE A 120 -5.08 -12.37 -4.10
N LYS A 121 -5.66 -13.01 -5.12
CA LYS A 121 -7.06 -12.78 -5.51
C LYS A 121 -8.03 -13.07 -4.37
N GLN A 122 -7.89 -14.24 -3.75
CA GLN A 122 -8.71 -14.62 -2.59
C GLN A 122 -8.57 -13.64 -1.42
N TYR A 123 -7.36 -13.14 -1.18
CA TYR A 123 -7.10 -12.16 -0.14
C TYR A 123 -7.86 -10.87 -0.43
N VAL A 124 -7.74 -10.30 -1.63
CA VAL A 124 -8.39 -9.04 -2.01
C VAL A 124 -9.91 -9.17 -2.05
N GLU A 125 -10.44 -10.30 -2.52
CA GLU A 125 -11.89 -10.57 -2.49
C GLU A 125 -12.46 -10.61 -1.08
N LYS A 126 -11.63 -10.99 -0.10
CA LYS A 126 -12.06 -11.29 1.26
C LYS A 126 -11.82 -10.15 2.25
N PHE A 127 -10.66 -9.53 2.17
CA PHE A 127 -10.21 -8.46 3.07
C PHE A 127 -10.34 -7.08 2.41
N GLY A 128 -10.79 -7.01 1.16
CA GLY A 128 -11.07 -5.74 0.50
C GLY A 128 -9.82 -5.01 0.06
N LYS A 129 -9.61 -3.81 0.62
CA LYS A 129 -8.61 -2.85 0.13
C LYS A 129 -7.19 -3.38 0.27
N PHE A 130 -6.38 -3.19 -0.77
CA PHE A 130 -4.97 -3.56 -0.78
C PHE A 130 -4.12 -2.42 -1.32
N TYR A 131 -3.24 -1.92 -0.46
CA TYR A 131 -2.35 -0.83 -0.77
C TYR A 131 -0.97 -1.31 -1.24
N MET A 132 -0.45 -0.64 -2.27
CA MET A 132 0.97 -0.63 -2.61
C MET A 132 1.34 0.79 -3.06
N HIS A 133 2.62 1.14 -2.95
CA HIS A 133 3.11 2.40 -3.49
C HIS A 133 4.37 2.21 -4.33
N SER A 134 4.57 3.18 -5.21
CA SER A 134 5.83 3.43 -5.92
C SER A 134 6.13 4.93 -5.86
N ASP A 135 7.16 5.38 -6.55
CA ASP A 135 7.54 6.79 -6.62
C ASP A 135 8.05 7.21 -8.01
N ASP A 136 8.23 8.51 -8.17
CA ASP A 136 8.76 9.15 -9.38
C ASP A 136 10.17 8.65 -9.74
N HIS A 137 11.04 8.45 -8.75
CA HIS A 137 12.37 7.87 -8.93
C HIS A 137 12.29 6.49 -9.59
N ALA A 138 11.43 5.60 -9.10
CA ALA A 138 11.21 4.29 -9.69
C ALA A 138 10.70 4.38 -11.15
N VAL A 139 9.79 5.31 -11.45
CA VAL A 139 9.33 5.53 -12.83
C VAL A 139 10.47 5.98 -13.73
N HIS A 140 11.33 6.90 -13.28
CA HIS A 140 12.51 7.34 -14.03
C HIS A 140 13.51 6.19 -14.26
N HIS A 141 13.70 5.32 -13.27
CA HIS A 141 14.53 4.12 -13.42
C HIS A 141 13.96 3.17 -14.49
N ILE A 142 12.64 2.94 -14.49
CA ILE A 142 11.96 2.13 -15.52
C ILE A 142 12.10 2.78 -16.90
N GLN A 143 11.93 4.10 -16.99
CA GLN A 143 12.08 4.84 -18.24
C GLN A 143 13.47 4.67 -18.83
N HIS A 144 14.52 4.81 -18.01
CA HIS A 144 15.88 4.57 -18.44
C HIS A 144 16.11 3.10 -18.84
N ALA A 145 15.54 2.14 -18.12
CA ALA A 145 15.66 0.72 -18.46
C ALA A 145 15.01 0.36 -19.82
N LEU A 146 13.96 1.09 -20.21
CA LEU A 146 13.19 0.85 -21.43
C LEU A 146 13.52 1.81 -22.59
N GLU A 147 14.48 2.73 -22.41
CA GLU A 147 14.74 3.80 -23.39
C GLU A 147 15.13 3.28 -24.79
N HIS A 148 15.78 2.12 -24.84
CA HIS A 148 16.23 1.45 -26.07
C HIS A 148 15.19 0.47 -26.65
N ASP A 149 14.05 0.29 -25.99
CA ASP A 149 12.96 -0.54 -26.47
C ASP A 149 11.99 0.33 -27.29
N GLU A 150 12.08 0.23 -28.62
CA GLU A 150 11.26 1.00 -29.56
C GLU A 150 9.75 0.87 -29.30
N ARG A 151 9.31 -0.22 -28.65
CA ARG A 151 7.91 -0.43 -28.29
C ARG A 151 7.39 0.63 -27.31
N PHE A 152 8.26 1.14 -26.44
CA PHE A 152 7.89 2.11 -25.39
C PHE A 152 8.10 3.57 -25.79
N HIS A 153 8.51 3.86 -27.04
CA HIS A 153 8.70 5.23 -27.50
C HIS A 153 7.38 6.01 -27.52
N GLY A 154 7.35 7.14 -26.81
CA GLY A 154 6.17 8.01 -26.72
C GLY A 154 5.08 7.49 -25.77
N ILE A 155 5.33 6.43 -25.01
CA ILE A 155 4.43 5.96 -23.96
C ILE A 155 4.64 6.77 -22.69
N ASP A 156 3.54 7.24 -22.10
CA ASP A 156 3.54 7.73 -20.73
C ASP A 156 3.64 6.54 -19.78
N LEU A 157 4.83 6.33 -19.20
CA LEU A 157 5.07 5.20 -18.30
C LEU A 157 4.36 5.34 -16.96
N ALA A 158 4.15 6.57 -16.46
CA ALA A 158 3.44 6.77 -15.21
C ALA A 158 1.96 6.37 -15.37
N GLU A 159 1.36 6.72 -16.52
CA GLU A 159 0.01 6.27 -16.86
C GLU A 159 -0.04 4.75 -17.12
N ALA A 160 0.92 4.20 -17.89
CA ALA A 160 0.98 2.78 -18.21
C ALA A 160 1.14 1.89 -16.97
N ILE A 161 1.89 2.33 -15.96
CA ILE A 161 2.03 1.62 -14.68
C ILE A 161 0.69 1.54 -13.94
N GLN A 162 -0.07 2.63 -13.92
CA GLN A 162 -1.36 2.68 -13.22
C GLN A 162 -2.47 1.93 -13.95
N LYS A 163 -2.54 2.06 -15.29
CA LYS A 163 -3.68 1.58 -16.10
C LYS A 163 -3.39 0.30 -16.88
N GLY A 164 -2.13 -0.09 -17.00
CA GLY A 164 -1.69 -1.20 -17.83
C GLY A 164 -1.67 -0.84 -19.31
N LEU A 165 -1.40 -1.84 -20.15
CA LEU A 165 -1.29 -1.72 -21.60
C LEU A 165 -2.09 -2.85 -22.26
N PRO A 166 -3.43 -2.92 -22.06
CA PRO A 166 -4.23 -4.08 -22.42
C PRO A 166 -4.24 -4.38 -23.93
N GLU A 167 -4.06 -3.35 -24.77
CA GLU A 167 -3.97 -3.49 -26.21
C GLU A 167 -2.61 -4.04 -26.69
N ASN A 168 -1.61 -4.11 -25.82
CA ASN A 168 -0.28 -4.58 -26.15
C ASN A 168 0.30 -5.54 -25.08
N PRO A 169 -0.11 -6.83 -25.12
CA PRO A 169 0.29 -7.82 -24.12
C PRO A 169 1.79 -8.03 -23.99
N GLU A 170 2.56 -7.88 -25.08
CA GLU A 170 4.01 -8.02 -25.05
C GLU A 170 4.67 -6.85 -24.29
N MET A 171 4.20 -5.62 -24.50
CA MET A 171 4.66 -4.47 -23.72
C MET A 171 4.21 -4.56 -22.27
N GLN A 172 2.98 -5.01 -22.02
CA GLN A 172 2.50 -5.21 -20.65
C GLN A 172 3.36 -6.22 -19.88
N ALA A 173 3.75 -7.34 -20.53
CA ALA A 173 4.64 -8.32 -19.94
C ALA A 173 6.05 -7.75 -19.66
N ALA A 174 6.61 -6.98 -20.61
CA ALA A 174 7.90 -6.32 -20.43
C ALA A 174 7.87 -5.28 -19.30
N LEU A 175 6.79 -4.49 -19.19
CA LEU A 175 6.60 -3.53 -18.10
C LEU A 175 6.49 -4.26 -16.74
N LEU A 176 5.76 -5.37 -16.69
CA LEU A 176 5.62 -6.18 -15.47
C LEU A 176 6.95 -6.74 -14.97
N GLU A 177 7.84 -7.14 -15.89
CA GLU A 177 9.21 -7.56 -15.56
C GLU A 177 10.00 -6.40 -14.92
N GLN A 178 9.89 -5.21 -15.49
CA GLN A 178 10.53 -4.02 -14.92
C GLN A 178 9.98 -3.67 -13.54
N LEU A 179 8.66 -3.72 -13.33
CA LEU A 179 8.02 -3.40 -12.04
C LEU A 179 8.41 -4.37 -10.91
N SER A 180 8.84 -5.58 -11.27
CA SER A 180 9.32 -6.59 -10.32
C SER A 180 10.83 -6.53 -10.08
N THR A 181 11.54 -5.61 -10.73
CA THR A 181 12.99 -5.45 -10.62
C THR A 181 13.32 -4.54 -9.43
N PRO A 182 14.23 -4.92 -8.51
CA PRO A 182 14.43 -4.17 -7.26
C PRO A 182 14.83 -2.70 -7.44
N ASP A 183 15.58 -2.37 -8.49
CA ASP A 183 15.99 -0.99 -8.74
C ASP A 183 14.84 -0.11 -9.22
N ASN A 184 13.77 -0.72 -9.74
CA ASN A 184 12.57 -0.08 -10.26
C ASN A 184 11.40 -0.08 -9.24
N MET A 185 11.67 -0.41 -7.98
CA MET A 185 10.65 -0.39 -6.92
C MET A 185 10.79 0.87 -6.06
N GLY A 186 9.71 1.65 -5.96
CA GLY A 186 9.67 2.84 -5.10
C GLY A 186 9.53 2.51 -3.61
N CYS A 187 8.86 1.40 -3.26
CA CYS A 187 8.80 0.96 -1.86
C CYS A 187 10.18 0.46 -1.38
N GLY A 188 10.86 1.27 -0.56
CA GLY A 188 12.16 0.93 0.02
C GLY A 188 12.15 -0.39 0.82
N HIS A 189 11.05 -0.71 1.51
CA HIS A 189 10.92 -1.96 2.26
C HIS A 189 10.92 -3.18 1.33
N LEU A 190 10.02 -3.24 0.34
CA LEU A 190 9.93 -4.36 -0.60
C LEU A 190 11.21 -4.50 -1.43
N LYS A 191 11.81 -3.38 -1.85
CA LYS A 191 13.13 -3.36 -2.51
C LYS A 191 14.20 -4.04 -1.67
N LEU A 192 14.26 -3.73 -0.37
CA LEU A 192 15.21 -4.35 0.55
C LEU A 192 14.89 -5.82 0.82
N MET A 193 13.62 -6.21 0.90
CA MET A 193 13.22 -7.62 1.02
C MET A 193 13.72 -8.44 -0.17
N ILE A 194 13.77 -7.88 -1.39
CA ILE A 194 14.38 -8.59 -2.51
C ILE A 194 15.90 -8.58 -2.42
N LYS A 195 16.51 -7.41 -2.22
CA LYS A 195 17.99 -7.28 -2.25
C LYS A 195 18.70 -7.99 -1.10
N ALA A 196 18.00 -8.22 0.02
CA ALA A 196 18.54 -8.83 1.22
C ALA A 196 17.59 -9.90 1.78
N ALA A 197 16.98 -10.70 0.91
CA ALA A 197 15.93 -11.67 1.25
C ALA A 197 16.25 -12.55 2.47
N GLU A 198 17.46 -13.11 2.53
CA GLU A 198 17.94 -13.91 3.67
C GLU A 198 17.86 -13.15 5.01
N ASN A 199 18.27 -11.87 5.03
CA ASN A 199 18.19 -11.05 6.23
C ASN A 199 16.75 -10.80 6.67
N TYR A 200 15.82 -10.68 5.72
CA TYR A 200 14.39 -10.51 6.01
C TYR A 200 13.71 -11.83 6.37
N GLY A 201 14.39 -12.96 6.18
CA GLY A 201 13.82 -14.30 6.39
C GLY A 201 12.79 -14.67 5.34
N VAL A 202 12.88 -14.07 4.14
CA VAL A 202 11.97 -14.28 3.02
C VAL A 202 12.72 -15.00 1.90
N ARG A 203 12.04 -15.95 1.24
CA ARG A 203 12.56 -16.72 0.11
C ARG A 203 12.61 -15.85 -1.14
N ASP A 204 13.68 -16.03 -1.91
CA ASP A 204 13.82 -15.39 -3.22
C ASP A 204 12.60 -15.68 -4.12
N GLY A 205 12.09 -14.62 -4.75
CA GLY A 205 10.98 -14.68 -5.69
C GLY A 205 9.60 -14.42 -5.09
N VAL A 206 9.42 -14.51 -3.75
CA VAL A 206 8.10 -14.31 -3.12
C VAL A 206 7.60 -12.88 -3.32
N VAL A 207 8.45 -11.88 -3.07
CA VAL A 207 8.08 -10.46 -3.26
C VAL A 207 7.74 -10.20 -4.72
N GLN A 208 8.55 -10.71 -5.65
CA GLN A 208 8.31 -10.50 -7.08
C GLN A 208 7.04 -11.20 -7.56
N ALA A 209 6.74 -12.41 -7.06
CA ALA A 209 5.49 -13.10 -7.36
C ALA A 209 4.27 -12.29 -6.87
N MET A 210 4.34 -11.72 -5.66
CA MET A 210 3.30 -10.84 -5.13
C MET A 210 3.15 -9.58 -5.98
N VAL A 211 4.23 -8.89 -6.32
CA VAL A 211 4.20 -7.67 -7.17
C VAL A 211 3.57 -7.97 -8.52
N ARG A 212 3.91 -9.11 -9.14
CA ARG A 212 3.29 -9.51 -10.41
C ARG A 212 1.80 -9.78 -10.26
N ALA A 213 1.39 -10.50 -9.22
CA ALA A 213 -0.02 -10.76 -8.94
C ALA A 213 -0.80 -9.46 -8.73
N TYR A 214 -0.23 -8.52 -7.98
CA TYR A 214 -0.80 -7.19 -7.75
C TYR A 214 -1.06 -6.45 -9.06
N PHE A 215 -0.05 -6.29 -9.93
CA PHE A 215 -0.23 -5.52 -11.17
C PHE A 215 -1.15 -6.20 -12.17
N VAL A 216 -1.15 -7.54 -12.23
CA VAL A 216 -2.11 -8.28 -13.07
C VAL A 216 -3.55 -8.00 -12.64
N GLU A 217 -3.82 -7.97 -11.34
CA GLU A 217 -5.14 -7.63 -10.80
C GLU A 217 -5.46 -6.13 -10.92
N LEU A 218 -4.48 -5.24 -10.77
CA LEU A 218 -4.67 -3.80 -10.94
C LEU A 218 -5.14 -3.50 -12.37
N TRP A 219 -4.41 -4.03 -13.35
CA TRP A 219 -4.71 -3.84 -14.76
C TRP A 219 -5.94 -4.62 -15.24
N SER A 220 -6.46 -5.57 -14.45
CA SER A 220 -7.76 -6.19 -14.69
C SER A 220 -8.94 -5.29 -14.26
N GLY A 221 -8.65 -4.15 -13.62
CA GLY A 221 -9.64 -3.16 -13.19
C GLY A 221 -10.15 -3.38 -11.77
N ASN A 222 -9.43 -4.14 -10.94
CA ASN A 222 -9.83 -4.40 -9.55
C ASN A 222 -9.82 -3.11 -8.70
N GLN A 223 -11.01 -2.60 -8.35
CA GLN A 223 -11.21 -1.34 -7.63
C GLN A 223 -10.83 -1.40 -6.14
N ASN A 224 -10.48 -2.58 -5.63
CA ASN A 224 -9.98 -2.75 -4.28
C ASN A 224 -8.47 -2.51 -4.19
N LEU A 225 -7.76 -2.45 -5.32
CA LEU A 225 -6.34 -2.17 -5.34
C LEU A 225 -6.08 -0.69 -5.46
N GLU A 226 -5.16 -0.20 -4.63
CA GLU A 226 -4.70 1.18 -4.66
C GLU A 226 -3.19 1.20 -4.89
N LEU A 227 -2.78 1.82 -6.00
CA LEU A 227 -1.38 2.11 -6.28
C LEU A 227 -1.14 3.60 -6.06
N GLN A 228 -0.43 3.93 -5.00
CA GLN A 228 -0.07 5.31 -4.72
C GLN A 228 1.28 5.65 -5.37
N MET A 229 1.31 6.75 -6.13
CA MET A 229 2.54 7.33 -6.66
C MET A 229 3.00 8.45 -5.74
N LEU A 230 4.05 8.20 -4.96
CA LEU A 230 4.60 9.19 -4.03
C LEU A 230 5.56 10.14 -4.77
N PRO A 231 5.36 11.46 -4.71
CA PRO A 231 6.28 12.40 -5.33
C PRO A 231 7.45 12.73 -4.39
N GLY A 232 8.57 13.12 -4.98
CA GLY A 232 9.67 13.78 -4.26
C GLY A 232 10.54 12.86 -3.41
N ASP A 233 11.49 13.50 -2.73
CA ASP A 233 12.56 12.82 -2.01
C ASP A 233 12.16 12.40 -0.59
N HIS A 234 12.87 11.38 -0.11
CA HIS A 234 12.83 10.96 1.28
C HIS A 234 13.53 11.98 2.18
N LEU A 235 12.76 12.60 3.08
CA LEU A 235 13.24 13.62 4.01
C LEU A 235 13.01 13.20 5.48
N GLU A 236 12.93 11.90 5.78
CA GLU A 236 12.56 11.45 7.12
C GLU A 236 13.58 11.87 8.18
N GLY A 237 13.14 12.62 9.20
CA GLY A 237 14.00 13.13 10.27
C GLY A 237 14.01 12.29 11.55
N ALA A 238 13.11 11.30 11.67
CA ALA A 238 12.98 10.41 12.81
C ALA A 238 12.25 9.11 12.47
N VAL A 239 12.22 8.18 13.44
CA VAL A 239 11.30 7.04 13.49
C VAL A 239 10.40 7.18 14.71
N VAL A 240 9.11 7.00 14.54
CA VAL A 240 8.09 7.12 15.59
C VAL A 240 7.31 5.81 15.70
N ASN A 241 7.41 5.16 16.87
CA ASN A 241 6.59 4.00 17.20
C ASN A 241 5.39 4.44 18.02
N VAL A 242 4.21 3.96 17.64
CA VAL A 242 2.94 4.39 18.22
C VAL A 242 2.33 3.24 19.01
N THR A 243 2.04 3.52 20.28
CA THR A 243 1.34 2.59 21.17
C THR A 243 0.15 3.31 21.81
N PHE A 244 -0.90 2.58 22.13
CA PHE A 244 -2.14 3.17 22.62
C PHE A 244 -2.92 2.19 23.51
N GLY A 245 -3.76 2.76 24.36
CA GLY A 245 -4.49 2.02 25.39
C GLY A 245 -3.56 1.39 26.43
N ASN A 246 -4.04 0.32 27.05
CA ASN A 246 -3.22 -0.53 27.92
C ASN A 246 -2.43 -1.53 27.05
N PRO A 247 -1.09 -1.50 27.02
CA PRO A 247 -0.29 -2.42 26.21
C PRO A 247 -0.46 -3.90 26.59
N GLU A 248 -0.99 -4.18 27.79
CA GLU A 248 -1.28 -5.54 28.25
C GLU A 248 -2.64 -6.07 27.78
N GLU A 249 -3.50 -5.21 27.23
CA GLU A 249 -4.82 -5.56 26.73
C GLU A 249 -4.80 -5.78 25.21
N GLU A 250 -5.47 -6.84 24.77
CA GLU A 250 -5.64 -7.09 23.36
C GLU A 250 -6.66 -6.11 22.76
N LEU A 251 -6.36 -5.60 21.56
CA LEU A 251 -7.32 -4.77 20.82
C LEU A 251 -8.54 -5.61 20.41
N THR A 252 -9.70 -4.99 20.57
CA THR A 252 -11.01 -5.42 20.05
C THR A 252 -11.44 -4.54 18.88
N ASP A 253 -12.51 -4.93 18.19
CA ASP A 253 -13.10 -4.20 17.06
C ASP A 253 -13.48 -2.75 17.41
N GLU A 254 -13.89 -2.51 18.65
CA GLU A 254 -14.27 -1.19 19.18
C GLU A 254 -13.09 -0.39 19.74
N SER A 255 -11.90 -0.99 19.81
CA SER A 255 -10.70 -0.28 20.24
C SER A 255 -10.39 0.84 19.26
N LEU A 256 -10.01 2.01 19.78
CA LEU A 256 -9.70 3.16 18.95
C LEU A 256 -8.20 3.25 18.72
N VAL A 257 -7.82 3.39 17.45
CA VAL A 257 -6.45 3.42 16.97
C VAL A 257 -6.14 4.86 16.50
N PRO A 258 -5.08 5.49 16.99
CA PRO A 258 -4.65 6.79 16.48
C PRO A 258 -3.94 6.61 15.14
N THR A 259 -4.41 7.33 14.13
CA THR A 259 -3.67 7.61 12.91
C THR A 259 -2.80 8.84 13.12
N ILE A 260 -1.63 8.89 12.49
CA ILE A 260 -0.69 10.01 12.64
C ILE A 260 -0.26 10.51 11.27
N ALA A 261 -0.37 11.81 11.04
CA ALA A 261 0.19 12.44 9.84
C ALA A 261 1.73 12.44 9.93
N PRO A 262 2.49 11.87 8.98
CA PRO A 262 3.93 11.64 9.12
C PRO A 262 4.79 12.86 8.72
N LEU A 263 4.30 14.08 8.94
CA LEU A 263 4.97 15.33 8.54
C LEU A 263 4.98 16.36 9.68
N ALA A 264 6.13 16.54 10.33
CA ALA A 264 6.32 17.50 11.43
C ALA A 264 7.30 18.61 11.02
N ASN A 265 6.92 19.88 11.20
CA ASN A 265 7.76 21.04 10.85
C ASN A 265 8.28 21.02 9.39
N GLY A 266 7.46 20.53 8.45
CA GLY A 266 7.86 20.40 7.04
C GLY A 266 8.91 19.31 6.78
N THR A 267 9.13 18.41 7.74
CA THR A 267 10.04 17.26 7.60
C THR A 267 9.27 15.99 7.92
N SER A 268 9.41 14.98 7.07
CA SER A 268 8.69 13.73 7.25
C SER A 268 9.30 12.87 8.36
N PHE A 269 8.62 11.82 8.79
CA PHE A 269 9.18 10.80 9.67
C PHE A 269 8.55 9.43 9.42
N PHE A 270 9.30 8.37 9.71
CA PHE A 270 8.74 7.02 9.66
C PHE A 270 7.77 6.83 10.83
N VAL A 271 6.56 6.31 10.57
CA VAL A 271 5.59 5.97 11.62
C VAL A 271 5.35 4.47 11.61
N ASN A 272 5.24 3.84 12.78
CA ASN A 272 4.97 2.41 12.92
C ASN A 272 3.93 2.14 14.01
N HIS A 273 2.93 1.30 13.72
CA HIS A 273 1.79 0.99 14.60
C HIS A 273 1.75 -0.49 15.02
N PRO A 274 2.67 -0.96 15.87
CA PRO A 274 2.82 -2.39 16.17
C PRO A 274 1.56 -3.06 16.74
N GLN A 275 0.78 -2.37 17.57
CA GLN A 275 -0.45 -2.94 18.13
C GLN A 275 -1.57 -3.09 17.08
N ALA A 276 -1.71 -2.13 16.17
CA ALA A 276 -2.69 -2.19 15.09
C ALA A 276 -2.36 -3.30 14.09
N THR A 277 -1.09 -3.39 13.68
CA THR A 277 -0.63 -4.47 12.79
C THR A 277 -0.75 -5.83 13.45
N ASP A 278 -0.50 -5.96 14.77
CA ASP A 278 -0.73 -7.24 15.47
C ASP A 278 -2.21 -7.64 15.51
N TYR A 279 -3.12 -6.69 15.72
CA TYR A 279 -4.56 -6.93 15.61
C TYR A 279 -4.94 -7.46 14.21
N LEU A 280 -4.43 -6.85 13.15
CA LEU A 280 -4.68 -7.31 11.78
C LEU A 280 -4.11 -8.71 11.53
N ARG A 281 -2.85 -8.95 11.93
CA ARG A 281 -2.20 -10.26 11.83
C ARG A 281 -3.02 -11.33 12.53
N ARG A 282 -3.53 -11.09 13.75
CA ARG A 282 -4.36 -12.04 14.49
C ARG A 282 -5.63 -12.40 13.74
N ASN A 283 -6.40 -11.39 13.32
CA ASN A 283 -7.69 -11.58 12.66
C ASN A 283 -7.53 -12.26 11.29
N ILE A 284 -6.62 -11.77 10.46
CA ILE A 284 -6.36 -12.35 9.14
C ILE A 284 -5.82 -13.79 9.27
N SER A 285 -4.88 -14.03 10.19
CA SER A 285 -4.34 -15.38 10.43
C SER A 285 -5.41 -16.36 10.87
N ALA A 286 -6.29 -15.97 11.79
CA ALA A 286 -7.40 -16.80 12.24
C ALA A 286 -8.34 -17.17 11.09
N GLN A 287 -8.59 -16.24 10.17
CA GLN A 287 -9.44 -16.48 9.02
C GLN A 287 -8.77 -17.35 7.95
N ILE A 288 -7.48 -17.17 7.70
CA ILE A 288 -6.67 -18.01 6.78
C ILE A 288 -6.69 -19.46 7.27
N THR A 289 -6.34 -19.70 8.54
CA THR A 289 -6.26 -21.05 9.09
C THR A 289 -7.63 -21.70 9.30
N GLY A 290 -8.64 -20.93 9.67
CA GLY A 290 -10.01 -21.40 9.85
C GLY A 290 -10.66 -21.92 8.55
N GLU A 291 -10.29 -21.34 7.41
CA GLU A 291 -10.85 -21.69 6.11
C GLU A 291 -10.00 -22.67 5.28
N GLY A 292 -8.83 -23.09 5.77
CA GLY A 292 -7.99 -24.01 5.02
C GLY A 292 -7.08 -23.33 3.97
N LEU A 293 -6.94 -22.01 4.01
CA LEU A 293 -6.18 -21.27 2.99
C LEU A 293 -4.68 -21.52 3.15
N LEU A 294 -3.94 -21.43 2.04
CA LEU A 294 -2.49 -21.71 1.98
C LEU A 294 -2.12 -23.13 2.48
N GLY A 295 -3.06 -24.07 2.48
CA GLY A 295 -2.87 -25.41 3.04
C GLY A 295 -2.72 -25.44 4.57
N LEU A 296 -3.05 -24.35 5.26
CA LEU A 296 -3.03 -24.26 6.71
C LEU A 296 -4.37 -24.67 7.29
N THR A 297 -4.37 -25.19 8.51
CA THR A 297 -5.58 -25.56 9.26
C THR A 297 -5.63 -24.80 10.58
N ALA A 298 -6.77 -24.83 11.28
CA ALA A 298 -6.92 -24.22 12.60
C ALA A 298 -5.84 -24.68 13.61
N GLU A 299 -5.31 -25.90 13.48
CA GLU A 299 -4.21 -26.40 14.31
C GLU A 299 -2.89 -25.63 14.10
N ASN A 300 -2.73 -24.99 12.94
CA ASN A 300 -1.55 -24.21 12.60
C ASN A 300 -1.61 -22.75 13.10
N GLN A 301 -2.75 -22.28 13.61
CA GLN A 301 -3.00 -20.86 13.88
C GLN A 301 -1.94 -20.21 14.78
N GLU A 302 -1.60 -20.84 15.90
CA GLU A 302 -0.62 -20.29 16.85
C GLU A 302 0.78 -20.20 16.23
N ALA A 303 1.23 -21.28 15.57
CA ALA A 303 2.53 -21.33 14.92
C ALA A 303 2.63 -20.33 13.76
N TYR A 304 1.56 -20.20 12.97
CA TYR A 304 1.49 -19.28 11.84
C TYR A 304 1.55 -17.82 12.28
N LEU A 305 0.73 -17.44 13.26
CA LEU A 305 0.75 -16.09 13.82
C LEU A 305 2.09 -15.76 14.48
N ALA A 306 2.68 -16.70 15.23
CA ALA A 306 3.99 -16.52 15.84
C ALA A 306 5.08 -16.28 14.79
N GLU A 307 5.00 -16.99 13.66
CA GLU A 307 5.97 -16.84 12.57
C GLU A 307 5.80 -15.52 11.82
N ILE A 308 4.58 -15.07 11.55
CA ILE A 308 4.34 -13.73 10.97
C ILE A 308 4.91 -12.64 11.89
N ARG A 309 4.66 -12.72 13.20
CA ARG A 309 5.22 -11.78 14.19
C ARG A 309 6.75 -11.77 14.18
N ARG A 310 7.36 -12.96 14.12
CA ARG A 310 8.83 -13.10 14.06
C ARG A 310 9.39 -12.45 12.80
N LEU A 311 8.81 -12.74 11.63
CA LEU A 311 9.23 -12.17 10.35
C LEU A 311 9.00 -10.66 10.31
N GLY A 312 7.85 -10.17 10.78
CA GLY A 312 7.55 -8.74 10.84
C GLY A 312 8.49 -7.95 11.74
N ASN A 313 8.80 -8.46 12.93
CA ASN A 313 9.77 -7.83 13.83
C ASN A 313 11.19 -7.80 13.22
N ASN A 314 11.58 -8.88 12.55
CA ASN A 314 12.86 -8.95 11.84
C ASN A 314 12.91 -7.96 10.67
N GLY A 315 11.85 -7.92 9.85
CA GLY A 315 11.72 -7.01 8.71
C GLY A 315 11.74 -5.54 9.14
N LEU A 316 11.05 -5.17 10.22
CA LEU A 316 11.11 -3.83 10.81
C LEU A 316 12.54 -3.48 11.22
N GLY A 317 13.22 -4.37 11.94
CA GLY A 317 14.60 -4.17 12.38
C GLY A 317 15.57 -3.93 11.21
N GLU A 318 15.50 -4.76 10.17
CA GLU A 318 16.33 -4.60 8.97
C GLU A 318 15.98 -3.34 8.16
N THR A 319 14.71 -2.94 8.14
CA THR A 319 14.26 -1.71 7.46
C THR A 319 14.81 -0.48 8.15
N VAL A 320 14.59 -0.34 9.46
CA VAL A 320 15.10 0.78 10.26
C VAL A 320 16.62 0.87 10.14
N LYS A 321 17.32 -0.26 10.29
CA LYS A 321 18.79 -0.34 10.18
C LYS A 321 19.33 0.15 8.83
N ARG A 322 18.55 0.08 7.76
CA ARG A 322 19.00 0.38 6.39
C ARG A 322 18.49 1.72 5.87
N LEU A 323 17.24 2.07 6.18
CA LEU A 323 16.57 3.28 5.67
C LEU A 323 16.57 4.44 6.67
N ALA A 324 16.49 4.17 7.97
CA ALA A 324 16.41 5.23 8.98
C ALA A 324 17.80 5.79 9.33
N LYS A 325 18.44 6.43 8.35
CA LYS A 325 19.76 7.06 8.48
C LYS A 325 19.78 8.50 8.01
N ASP A 326 20.54 9.34 8.68
CA ASP A 326 20.87 10.69 8.23
C ASP A 326 21.81 10.66 7.00
N GLU A 327 22.13 11.83 6.45
CA GLU A 327 23.02 11.99 5.30
C GLU A 327 24.46 11.51 5.55
N LEU A 328 24.86 11.44 6.82
CA LEU A 328 26.18 10.95 7.25
C LEU A 328 26.16 9.43 7.53
N GLY A 329 24.99 8.79 7.41
CA GLY A 329 24.81 7.36 7.68
C GLY A 329 24.59 7.00 9.15
N ASN A 330 24.39 7.97 10.05
CA ASN A 330 24.04 7.72 11.44
C ASN A 330 22.56 7.35 11.57
N ALA A 331 22.22 6.54 12.57
CA ALA A 331 20.82 6.20 12.83
C ALA A 331 20.01 7.45 13.21
N LEU A 332 18.79 7.54 12.68
CA LEU A 332 17.83 8.57 13.06
C LEU A 332 17.37 8.40 14.51
N PRO A 333 16.98 9.48 15.20
CA PRO A 333 16.35 9.38 16.50
C PRO A 333 15.06 8.56 16.40
N MET A 334 14.85 7.71 17.41
CA MET A 334 13.64 6.91 17.55
C MET A 334 12.85 7.39 18.76
N PHE A 335 11.57 7.66 18.57
CA PHE A 335 10.66 8.10 19.62
C PHE A 335 9.54 7.07 19.81
N ASN A 336 9.16 6.83 21.05
CA ASN A 336 7.98 6.03 21.39
C ASN A 336 6.88 6.96 21.87
N VAL A 337 5.81 7.03 21.10
CA VAL A 337 4.60 7.76 21.43
C VAL A 337 3.61 6.79 22.03
N THR A 338 3.19 7.04 23.26
CA THR A 338 2.17 6.24 23.94
C THR A 338 0.97 7.11 24.23
N PHE A 339 -0.21 6.65 23.83
CA PHE A 339 -1.50 7.26 24.12
C PHE A 339 -2.30 6.41 25.14
N PRO A 340 -2.21 6.69 26.45
CA PRO A 340 -3.03 6.00 27.44
C PRO A 340 -4.54 6.23 27.24
N SER A 341 -4.90 7.35 26.61
CA SER A 341 -6.26 7.72 26.23
C SER A 341 -6.24 8.66 25.02
N GLN A 342 -7.40 9.03 24.48
CA GLN A 342 -7.49 9.97 23.35
C GLN A 342 -7.00 11.38 23.70
N GLU A 343 -6.99 11.75 24.98
CA GLU A 343 -6.68 13.09 25.47
C GLU A 343 -5.25 13.21 26.02
N THR A 344 -4.55 12.08 26.21
CA THR A 344 -3.25 12.06 26.88
C THR A 344 -2.24 11.28 26.07
N TYR A 345 -1.01 11.77 26.04
CA TYR A 345 0.10 11.11 25.37
C TYR A 345 1.43 11.38 26.09
N THR A 346 2.42 10.56 25.80
CA THR A 346 3.82 10.75 26.20
C THR A 346 4.75 10.42 25.04
N VAL A 347 5.85 11.15 24.92
CA VAL A 347 6.91 10.90 23.92
C VAL A 347 8.20 10.57 24.66
N ASN A 348 8.74 9.37 24.44
CA ASN A 348 9.94 8.85 25.11
C ASN A 348 11.09 8.59 24.14
#